data_AF-A0A7Z2V0K4-F1
#
_entry.id   AF-A0A7Z2V0K4-F1
#
_cell.length_a   1.000
_cell.length_b   1.000
_cell.length_c   1.000
_cell.angle_alpha   90.00
_cell.angle_beta   90.00
_cell.angle_gamma   90.00
#
_symmetry.space_group_name_H-M   'P 1'
#
loop_
_entity.id
_entity.type
_entity.pdbx_description
1 polymer ?
#
loop_
_entity_poly.entity_id
_entity_poly.type
_entity_poly.pdbx_seq_one_letter_code
_entity_poly.pdbx_strand_id
1 'polypeptide(L)'
;MKSALVCIALLLALALPQVSTAADDSTRLVQGCKELTAIYSSHEQQRLMAAATTSLSEAMLAGYCMGVVSEYQRRSYCGATNWHELASRVAALSGWDTGNDNIDSVLGKACDH
;
A
#
# COMPACT_ATOMS: atom_id res chain seq x y z
N MET A 1 12.04 -17.59 -37.25
CA MET A 1 13.00 -18.07 -36.23
C MET A 1 13.36 -17.00 -35.20
N LYS A 2 13.77 -15.79 -35.61
CA LYS A 2 14.12 -14.68 -34.69
C LYS A 2 12.97 -14.24 -33.77
N SER A 3 11.75 -14.12 -34.29
CA SER A 3 10.57 -13.76 -33.47
C SER A 3 10.18 -14.84 -32.46
N ALA A 4 10.41 -16.13 -32.77
CA ALA A 4 10.12 -17.22 -31.83
C ALA A 4 11.09 -17.21 -30.64
N LEU A 5 12.37 -16.89 -30.88
CA LEU A 5 13.38 -16.71 -29.82
C LEU A 5 13.03 -15.54 -28.89
N VAL A 6 12.50 -14.43 -29.43
CA VAL A 6 12.05 -13.28 -28.62
C VAL A 6 10.87 -13.66 -27.73
N CYS A 7 9.87 -14.37 -28.26
CA CYS A 7 8.72 -14.82 -27.46
C CYS A 7 9.12 -15.80 -26.35
N ILE A 8 10.03 -16.74 -26.64
CA ILE A 8 10.52 -17.70 -25.65
C ILE A 8 11.29 -17.00 -24.54
N ALA A 9 12.14 -16.02 -24.87
CA ALA A 9 12.86 -15.22 -23.89
C ALA A 9 11.92 -14.41 -22.98
N LEU A 10 10.85 -13.84 -23.55
CA LEU A 10 9.85 -13.10 -22.79
C LEU A 10 9.09 -14.01 -21.81
N LEU A 11 8.66 -15.19 -22.26
CA LEU A 11 7.99 -16.18 -21.41
C LEU A 11 8.87 -16.66 -20.27
N LEU A 12 10.18 -16.83 -20.51
CA LEU A 12 11.14 -17.22 -19.47
C LEU A 12 11.31 -16.14 -18.39
N ALA A 13 11.22 -14.86 -18.76
CA ALA A 13 11.31 -13.74 -17.82
C ALA A 13 10.11 -13.66 -16.86
N LEU A 14 8.91 -14.09 -17.29
CA LEU A 14 7.74 -14.16 -16.40
C LEU A 14 7.77 -15.33 -15.42
N ALA A 15 8.59 -16.35 -15.68
CA ALA A 15 8.72 -17.52 -14.81
C ALA A 15 9.66 -17.30 -13.61
N LEU A 16 10.30 -16.12 -13.51
CA LEU A 16 11.15 -15.78 -12.37
C LEU A 16 10.29 -15.70 -11.10
N PRO A 17 10.65 -16.41 -10.02
CA PRO A 17 9.93 -16.31 -8.76
C PRO A 17 9.99 -14.87 -8.27
N GLN A 18 8.83 -14.31 -7.97
CA GLN A 18 8.71 -13.01 -7.32
C GLN A 18 9.32 -13.17 -5.92
N VAL A 19 10.47 -12.55 -5.66
CA VAL A 19 11.09 -12.56 -4.33
C VAL A 19 10.25 -11.67 -3.42
N SER A 20 9.32 -12.28 -2.69
CA SER A 20 8.61 -11.60 -1.61
C SER A 20 9.51 -11.54 -0.39
N THR A 21 9.98 -10.34 -0.06
CA THR A 21 10.53 -10.08 1.27
C THR A 21 9.38 -10.06 2.26
N ALA A 22 9.43 -10.88 3.31
CA ALA A 22 8.50 -10.77 4.44
C ALA A 22 8.83 -9.47 5.19
N ALA A 23 8.27 -8.35 4.74
CA ALA A 23 8.18 -7.16 5.57
C ALA A 23 7.25 -7.49 6.74
N ASP A 24 7.60 -7.01 7.93
CA ASP A 24 6.69 -7.10 9.08
C ASP A 24 5.32 -6.49 8.69
N ASP A 25 4.23 -7.09 9.16
CA ASP A 25 2.86 -6.72 8.76
C ASP A 25 2.57 -5.23 9.01
N SER A 26 3.13 -4.66 10.08
CA SER A 26 3.06 -3.23 10.40
C SER A 26 3.79 -2.35 9.40
N THR A 27 4.99 -2.76 8.97
CA THR A 27 5.81 -2.05 7.99
C THR A 27 5.14 -2.09 6.63
N ARG A 28 4.56 -3.25 6.28
CA ARG A 28 3.75 -3.43 5.07
C ARG A 28 2.51 -2.53 5.09
N LEU A 29 1.86 -2.38 6.25
CA LEU A 29 0.72 -1.48 6.41
C LEU A 29 1.13 -0.02 6.19
N VAL A 30 2.18 0.47 6.85
CA VAL A 30 2.69 1.85 6.68
C VAL A 30 3.06 2.10 5.22
N GLN A 31 3.78 1.17 4.59
CA GLN A 31 4.13 1.29 3.17
C GLN A 31 2.88 1.32 2.28
N GLY A 32 1.91 0.44 2.50
CA GLY A 32 0.67 0.44 1.74
C GLY A 32 -0.13 1.73 1.87
N CYS A 33 -0.12 2.35 3.05
CA CYS A 33 -0.79 3.63 3.25
C CYS A 33 -0.04 4.80 2.59
N LYS A 34 1.29 4.72 2.45
CA LYS A 34 2.03 5.67 1.58
C LYS A 34 1.65 5.52 0.12
N GLU A 35 1.59 4.30 -0.40
CA GLU A 35 1.22 4.08 -1.81
C GLU A 35 -0.20 4.60 -2.07
N LEU A 36 -1.13 4.29 -1.17
CA LEU A 36 -2.50 4.78 -1.22
C LEU A 36 -2.54 6.31 -1.23
N THR A 37 -1.88 6.98 -0.28
CA THR A 37 -1.92 8.45 -0.21
C THR A 37 -1.24 9.08 -1.43
N ALA A 38 -0.16 8.50 -1.96
CA ALA A 38 0.46 8.96 -3.19
C ALA A 38 -0.52 8.91 -4.38
N ILE A 39 -1.28 7.82 -4.53
CA ILE A 39 -2.29 7.67 -5.59
C ILE A 39 -3.41 8.72 -5.48
N TYR A 40 -3.86 9.01 -4.25
CA TYR A 40 -5.01 9.88 -3.99
C TYR A 40 -4.67 11.37 -3.72
N SER A 41 -3.40 11.71 -3.46
CA SER A 41 -2.93 13.08 -3.19
C SER A 41 -2.99 14.05 -4.37
N SER A 42 -3.39 13.56 -5.54
CA SER A 42 -3.14 14.23 -6.79
C SER A 42 -4.45 14.77 -7.42
N HIS A 43 -4.40 15.99 -7.98
CA HIS A 43 -5.56 16.65 -8.63
C HIS A 43 -6.19 15.71 -9.67
N GLU A 44 -7.47 15.85 -10.05
CA GLU A 44 -8.19 14.88 -10.92
C GLU A 44 -7.40 14.39 -12.15
N GLN A 45 -6.67 15.27 -12.84
CA GLN A 45 -5.78 14.91 -13.95
C GLN A 45 -4.60 14.02 -13.54
N GLN A 46 -4.01 14.28 -12.38
CA GLN A 46 -2.96 13.46 -11.81
C GLN A 46 -3.50 12.15 -11.24
N ARG A 47 -4.75 12.10 -10.75
CA ARG A 47 -5.37 10.85 -10.28
C ARG A 47 -5.58 9.84 -11.42
N LEU A 48 -5.96 10.33 -12.60
CA LEU A 48 -6.01 9.50 -13.81
C LEU A 48 -4.61 9.02 -14.23
N MET A 49 -3.59 9.86 -14.11
CA MET A 49 -2.21 9.46 -14.39
C MET A 49 -1.67 8.47 -13.35
N ALA A 50 -1.94 8.68 -12.07
CA ALA A 50 -1.59 7.76 -11.00
C ALA A 50 -2.18 6.38 -11.27
N ALA A 51 -3.45 6.29 -11.67
CA ALA A 51 -4.05 5.01 -12.06
C ALA A 51 -3.35 4.36 -13.27
N ALA A 52 -2.80 5.14 -14.21
CA ALA A 52 -2.08 4.64 -15.37
C ALA A 52 -0.62 4.27 -15.10
N THR A 53 0.02 4.88 -14.09
CA THR A 53 1.44 4.69 -13.76
C THR A 53 1.68 3.81 -12.54
N THR A 54 0.64 3.53 -11.73
CA THR A 54 0.74 2.66 -10.56
C THR A 54 1.00 1.23 -11.01
N SER A 55 2.06 0.63 -10.49
CA SER A 55 2.36 -0.79 -10.70
C SER A 55 1.34 -1.68 -9.98
N LEU A 56 1.20 -2.93 -10.43
CA LEU A 56 0.31 -3.90 -9.78
C LEU A 56 0.63 -4.08 -8.29
N SER A 57 1.91 -4.09 -7.92
CA SER A 57 2.37 -4.22 -6.53
C SER A 57 1.96 -3.04 -5.65
N GLU A 58 2.11 -1.81 -6.15
CA GLU A 58 1.71 -0.59 -5.44
C GLU A 58 0.19 -0.53 -5.27
N ALA A 59 -0.57 -0.89 -6.32
CA ALA A 59 -2.02 -0.97 -6.26
C ALA A 59 -2.50 -2.00 -5.23
N MET A 60 -1.86 -3.17 -5.17
CA MET A 60 -2.15 -4.21 -4.18
C MET A 60 -1.86 -3.74 -2.74
N LEU A 61 -0.73 -3.07 -2.52
CA LEU A 61 -0.37 -2.50 -1.22
C LEU A 61 -1.33 -1.38 -0.79
N ALA A 62 -1.71 -0.51 -1.72
CA ALA A 62 -2.71 0.53 -1.48
C ALA A 62 -4.08 -0.07 -1.11
N GLY A 63 -4.52 -1.10 -1.84
CA GLY A 63 -5.74 -1.85 -1.54
C GLY A 63 -5.69 -2.52 -0.16
N TYR A 64 -4.55 -3.09 0.21
CA TYR A 64 -4.33 -3.66 1.55
C TYR A 64 -4.51 -2.60 2.65
N CYS A 65 -3.87 -1.43 2.54
CA CYS A 65 -4.07 -0.34 3.51
C CYS A 65 -5.54 0.06 3.60
N MET A 66 -6.19 0.32 2.45
CA MET A 66 -7.59 0.75 2.43
C MET A 66 -8.50 -0.22 3.17
N GLY A 67 -8.34 -1.53 2.94
CA GLY A 67 -9.11 -2.57 3.61
C GLY A 67 -8.89 -2.58 5.13
N VAL A 68 -7.62 -2.53 5.56
CA VAL A 68 -7.26 -2.56 6.98
C VAL A 68 -7.80 -1.34 7.74
N VAL A 69 -7.59 -0.12 7.24
CA VAL A 69 -8.04 1.09 7.93
C VAL A 69 -9.57 1.23 7.91
N SER A 70 -10.24 0.76 6.85
CA SER A 70 -11.70 0.78 6.77
C SER A 70 -12.32 -0.19 7.79
N GLU A 71 -11.77 -1.39 7.91
CA GLU A 71 -12.22 -2.37 8.89
C GLU A 71 -11.93 -1.90 10.33
N TYR A 72 -10.80 -1.23 10.56
CA TYR A 72 -10.48 -0.64 11.86
C TYR A 72 -11.49 0.43 12.26
N GLN A 73 -11.86 1.34 11.35
CA GLN A 73 -12.89 2.36 11.62
C GLN A 73 -14.27 1.75 11.89
N ARG A 74 -14.58 0.62 11.24
CA ARG A 74 -15.86 -0.07 11.47
C ARG A 74 -15.96 -0.66 12.88
N ARG A 75 -14.83 -1.09 13.46
CA ARG A 75 -14.78 -1.80 14.76
C ARG A 75 -14.34 -0.95 15.95
N SER A 76 -13.65 0.16 15.71
CA SER A 76 -13.06 1.01 16.74
C SER A 76 -13.58 2.44 16.63
N TYR A 77 -13.78 3.10 17.78
CA TYR A 77 -14.04 4.54 17.79
C TYR A 77 -12.75 5.28 17.46
N CYS A 78 -12.75 6.05 16.37
CA CYS A 78 -11.57 6.77 15.91
C CYS A 78 -11.90 8.22 15.57
N GLY A 79 -10.99 9.14 15.91
CA GLY A 79 -11.15 10.57 15.64
C GLY A 79 -11.04 10.95 14.15
N ALA A 80 -10.53 10.05 13.31
CA ALA A 80 -10.47 10.25 11.87
C ALA A 80 -11.88 10.23 11.24
N THR A 81 -12.20 11.24 10.43
CA THR A 81 -13.54 11.41 9.83
C THR A 81 -13.85 10.38 8.75
N ASN A 82 -12.83 9.86 8.07
CA ASN A 82 -12.98 8.87 7.00
C ASN A 82 -11.71 8.01 6.88
N TRP A 83 -11.81 6.92 6.13
CA TRP A 83 -10.72 5.94 5.97
C TRP A 83 -9.46 6.56 5.37
N HIS A 84 -9.60 7.56 4.50
CA HIS A 84 -8.48 8.22 3.83
C HIS A 84 -7.69 9.12 4.80
N GLU A 85 -8.38 9.79 5.72
CA GLU A 85 -7.75 10.54 6.80
C GLU A 85 -6.93 9.61 7.70
N LEU A 86 -7.51 8.47 8.14
CA LEU A 86 -6.78 7.49 8.94
C LEU A 86 -5.58 6.92 8.19
N ALA A 87 -5.73 6.57 6.91
CA ALA A 87 -4.62 6.13 6.07
C ALA A 87 -3.51 7.18 5.97
N SER A 88 -3.87 8.46 5.88
CA SER A 88 -2.90 9.56 5.84
C SER A 88 -2.10 9.67 7.14
N ARG A 89 -2.75 9.47 8.30
CA ARG A 89 -2.07 9.44 9.60
C ARG A 89 -1.14 8.24 9.73
N VAL A 90 -1.57 7.05 9.28
CA VAL A 90 -0.72 5.85 9.26
C VAL A 90 0.49 6.06 8.33
N ALA A 91 0.29 6.64 7.15
CA ALA A 91 1.39 6.94 6.22
C ALA A 91 2.42 7.90 6.83
N ALA A 92 1.97 8.85 7.66
CA ALA A 92 2.84 9.80 8.36
C ALA A 92 3.71 9.16 9.47
N LEU A 93 3.41 7.92 9.89
CA LEU A 93 4.28 7.12 10.77
C LEU A 93 5.53 6.58 10.06
N SER A 94 5.75 6.96 8.80
CA SER A 94 6.96 6.64 8.07
C SER A 94 8.20 7.26 8.71
N GLY A 95 9.10 6.41 9.21
CA GLY A 95 10.31 6.83 9.93
C GLY A 95 10.30 6.45 11.41
N TRP A 96 9.16 5.96 11.92
CA TRP A 96 9.07 5.30 13.20
C TRP A 96 9.44 3.83 13.02
N ASP A 97 10.15 3.24 13.99
CA ASP A 97 10.39 1.80 14.00
C ASP A 97 9.10 1.06 14.39
N THR A 98 8.23 0.86 13.41
CA THR A 98 7.01 0.07 13.58
C THR A 98 7.30 -1.42 13.43
N GLY A 99 8.51 -1.85 13.06
CA GLY A 99 8.80 -3.21 12.63
C GLY A 99 8.59 -4.31 13.68
N ASN A 100 8.32 -3.93 14.94
CA ASN A 100 7.96 -4.84 16.03
C ASN A 100 6.53 -4.61 16.57
N ASP A 101 5.82 -3.61 16.06
CA ASP A 101 4.44 -3.34 16.42
C ASP A 101 3.50 -4.30 15.67
N ASN A 102 2.37 -4.64 16.27
CA ASN A 102 1.27 -5.25 15.52
C ASN A 102 0.43 -4.17 14.81
N ILE A 103 -0.39 -4.60 13.86
CA ILE A 103 -1.29 -3.73 13.09
C ILE A 103 -2.16 -2.84 14.00
N ASP A 104 -2.74 -3.39 15.06
CA ASP A 104 -3.63 -2.65 15.96
C ASP A 104 -2.91 -1.56 16.76
N SER A 105 -1.65 -1.78 17.16
CA SER A 105 -0.79 -0.78 17.81
C SER A 105 -0.53 0.40 16.88
N VAL A 106 -0.16 0.12 15.62
CA VAL A 106 0.06 1.16 14.61
C VAL A 106 -1.22 1.96 14.35
N LEU A 107 -2.35 1.27 14.20
CA LEU A 107 -3.65 1.91 13.97
C LEU A 107 -4.11 2.73 15.18
N GLY A 108 -3.92 2.24 16.40
CA GLY A 108 -4.21 2.97 17.63
C GLY A 108 -3.41 4.26 17.73
N LYS A 109 -2.08 4.19 17.51
CA LYS A 109 -1.21 5.38 17.47
C LYS A 109 -1.70 6.40 16.46
N ALA A 110 -2.02 5.98 15.22
CA ALA A 110 -2.53 6.87 14.18
C ALA A 110 -3.93 7.44 14.50
N CYS A 111 -4.71 6.72 15.30
CA CYS A 111 -6.09 7.08 15.63
C CYS A 111 -6.19 8.17 16.71
N ASP A 112 -5.23 8.19 17.64
CA ASP A 112 -5.19 9.13 18.77
C ASP A 112 -4.54 10.50 18.44
N HIS A 113 -4.02 10.67 17.22
CA HIS A 113 -3.46 11.92 16.69
C HIS A 113 -4.47 12.75 15.89
#